data_AF-M1FB46-F1
#
_entry.id   AF-M1FB46-F1
#
_cell.length_a   1.000
_cell.length_b   1.000
_cell.length_c   1.000
_cell.angle_alpha   90.00
_cell.angle_beta   90.00
_cell.angle_gamma   90.00
#
_symmetry.space_group_name_H-M   'P 1'
#
loop_
_entity.id
_entity.type
_entity.pdbx_description
1 polymer ?
#
loop_
_entity_poly.entity_id
_entity_poly.type
_entity_poly.pdbx_seq_one_letter_code
_entity_poly.pdbx_strand_id
1 'polypeptide(L)' 'MTCSACPITVKVVLTRVEGVSAVDVRYEERDATVTFDDAKTSVEALTQATTNAGYPSTLKQSQATQE' A
#
# COMPACT_ATOMS: atom_id res chain seq x y z
N MET A 1 12.22 6.02 10.83
CA MET A 1 11.44 4.83 11.25
C MET A 1 11.55 4.72 12.77
N THR A 2 10.71 5.45 13.49
CA THR A 2 10.82 5.62 14.96
C THR A 2 9.47 5.53 15.67
N CYS A 3 8.39 5.15 14.99
CA CYS A 3 7.07 5.18 15.60
C CYS A 3 6.29 3.89 15.31
N SER A 4 5.91 3.19 16.37
CA SER A 4 5.04 2.00 16.34
C SER A 4 3.65 2.28 15.74
N ALA A 5 3.29 3.56 15.50
CA ALA A 5 2.05 3.97 14.86
C ALA A 5 2.14 4.11 13.32
N CYS A 6 3.34 4.07 12.74
CA CYS A 6 3.54 4.19 11.29
C CYS A 6 2.68 3.22 10.44
N PRO A 7 2.62 1.91 10.77
CA PRO A 7 1.93 0.94 9.91
C PRO A 7 0.39 0.95 10.02
N ILE A 8 -0.18 1.50 11.10
CA ILE A 8 -1.64 1.67 11.22
C ILE A 8 -2.13 2.69 10.19
N THR A 9 -1.41 3.80 10.06
CA THR A 9 -1.75 4.87 9.13
C THR A 9 -1.73 4.39 7.69
N VAL A 10 -0.71 3.60 7.31
CA VAL A 10 -0.59 3.02 5.97
C VAL A 10 -1.81 2.15 5.64
N LYS A 11 -2.25 1.28 6.56
CA LYS A 11 -3.45 0.45 6.36
C LYS A 11 -4.71 1.30 6.12
N VAL A 12 -4.91 2.33 6.95
CA VAL A 12 -6.09 3.21 6.87
C VAL A 12 -6.11 4.02 5.58
N VAL A 13 -4.95 4.49 5.12
CA VAL A 13 -4.84 5.26 3.88
C VAL A 13 -5.12 4.37 2.67
N LEU A 14 -4.51 3.18 2.61
CA LEU A 14 -4.72 2.25 1.51
C LEU A 14 -6.16 1.76 1.41
N THR A 15 -6.82 1.49 2.55
CA THR A 15 -8.25 1.10 2.55
C THR A 15 -9.21 2.21 2.13
N ARG A 16 -8.77 3.47 2.11
CA ARG A 16 -9.56 4.61 1.61
C ARG A 16 -9.39 4.87 0.11
N VAL A 17 -8.42 4.22 -0.53
CA VAL A 17 -8.25 4.34 -1.98
C VAL A 17 -9.38 3.60 -2.68
N GLU A 18 -10.06 4.28 -3.60
CA GLU A 18 -11.14 3.68 -4.37
C GLU A 18 -10.63 2.47 -5.18
N GLY A 19 -11.39 1.39 -5.21
CA GLY A 19 -10.98 0.14 -5.87
C GLY A 19 -10.15 -0.80 -5.01
N VAL A 20 -9.69 -0.39 -3.82
CA VAL A 20 -9.06 -1.32 -2.87
C VAL A 20 -10.11 -2.21 -2.21
N SER A 21 -9.91 -3.52 -2.32
CA SER A 21 -10.80 -4.53 -1.73
C SER A 21 -10.21 -5.17 -0.47
N ALA A 22 -8.89 -5.27 -0.37
CA ALA A 22 -8.22 -5.81 0.81
C ALA A 22 -6.84 -5.18 1.04
N VAL A 23 -6.46 -5.04 2.31
CA VAL A 23 -5.13 -4.55 2.73
C VAL A 23 -4.65 -5.39 3.90
N ASP A 24 -3.57 -6.11 3.67
CA ASP A 24 -2.83 -6.87 4.68
C ASP A 24 -1.50 -6.17 4.96
N VAL A 25 -1.18 -5.90 6.21
CA VAL A 25 0.05 -5.18 6.61
C VAL A 25 0.87 -6.08 7.51
N ARG A 26 2.10 -6.35 7.10
CA ARG A 26 3.06 -7.18 7.81
C ARG A 26 4.03 -6.29 8.56
N TYR A 27 3.73 -6.08 9.83
CA TYR A 27 4.45 -5.17 10.70
C TYR A 27 5.93 -5.56 10.90
N GLU A 28 6.20 -6.86 10.95
CA GLU A 28 7.54 -7.42 11.10
C GLU A 28 8.40 -7.18 9.86
N GLU A 29 7.83 -7.42 8.68
CA GLU A 29 8.51 -7.27 7.37
C GLU A 29 8.48 -5.83 6.85
N ARG A 30 7.68 -4.94 7.48
CA ARG A 30 7.43 -3.55 7.04
C ARG A 30 6.86 -3.45 5.63
N ASP A 31 6.06 -4.45 5.26
CA ASP A 31 5.43 -4.55 3.93
C ASP A 31 3.91 -4.54 4.03
N ALA A 32 3.26 -4.19 2.93
CA ALA A 32 1.81 -4.27 2.78
C ALA A 32 1.44 -5.00 1.48
N THR A 33 0.51 -5.93 1.57
CA THR A 33 -0.13 -6.57 0.42
C THR A 33 -1.50 -5.94 0.22
N VAL A 34 -1.73 -5.39 -0.97
CA VAL A 34 -2.98 -4.69 -1.32
C VAL A 34 -3.64 -5.43 -2.48
N THR A 35 -4.90 -5.79 -2.32
CA THR A 35 -5.75 -6.29 -3.41
C THR A 35 -6.63 -5.15 -3.88
N PHE A 36 -6.52 -4.79 -5.16
CA PHE A 36 -7.23 -3.69 -5.76
C PHE A 36 -7.69 -4.00 -7.18
N ASP A 37 -8.68 -3.25 -7.65
CA ASP A 37 -9.18 -3.27 -9.02
C ASP A 37 -8.34 -2.30 -9.88
N ASP A 38 -7.59 -2.85 -10.84
CA ASP A 38 -6.69 -2.08 -11.71
C ASP A 38 -7.44 -1.11 -12.63
N ALA A 39 -8.75 -1.31 -12.85
CA ALA A 39 -9.59 -0.37 -13.58
C ALA A 39 -9.96 0.88 -12.77
N LYS A 40 -9.82 0.85 -11.44
CA LYS A 40 -10.21 1.93 -10.52
C LYS A 40 -9.02 2.59 -9.83
N THR A 41 -7.94 1.87 -9.62
CA THR A 41 -6.71 2.38 -9.02
C THR A 41 -5.50 1.67 -9.59
N SER A 42 -4.33 2.25 -9.40
CA SER A 42 -3.07 1.69 -9.87
C SER A 42 -2.02 1.73 -8.76
N VAL A 43 -0.93 0.99 -8.95
CA VAL A 43 0.23 0.99 -8.04
C VAL A 43 0.73 2.41 -7.74
N GLU A 44 0.77 3.27 -8.75
CA GLU A 44 1.24 4.65 -8.60
C GLU A 44 0.31 5.45 -7.68
N ALA A 45 -1.02 5.29 -7.83
CA ALA A 45 -2.01 5.94 -6.97
C ALA A 45 -1.92 5.45 -5.52
N LEU A 46 -1.71 4.14 -5.30
CA LEU A 46 -1.50 3.57 -3.97
C LEU A 46 -0.22 4.12 -3.31
N THR A 47 0.85 4.25 -4.09
CA THR A 47 2.14 4.79 -3.65
C THR A 47 2.07 6.30 -3.37
N GLN A 48 1.31 7.04 -4.18
CA GLN A 48 1.03 8.45 -3.94
C GLN A 48 0.19 8.65 -2.67
N ALA A 49 -0.81 7.80 -2.43
CA ALA A 49 -1.65 7.88 -1.24
C ALA A 49 -0.82 7.74 0.05
N THR A 50 0.06 6.73 0.11
CA THR A 50 0.95 6.53 1.27
C THR A 50 1.98 7.66 1.40
N THR A 51 2.52 8.15 0.28
CA THR A 51 3.45 9.30 0.26
C THR A 51 2.79 10.57 0.80
N ASN A 52 1.57 10.89 0.36
CA ASN A 52 0.79 12.03 0.83
C ASN A 52 0.45 11.93 2.32
N ALA A 53 0.35 10.72 2.85
CA ALA A 53 0.18 10.47 4.28
C ALA A 53 1.50 10.56 5.09
N GLY A 54 2.63 10.86 4.45
CA GLY A 54 3.94 10.94 5.09
C GLY A 54 4.68 9.60 5.18
N TYR A 55 4.22 8.59 4.43
CA TYR A 55 4.75 7.23 4.40
C TYR A 55 5.15 6.84 2.97
N PRO A 56 6.21 7.43 2.40
CA PRO A 56 6.66 7.04 1.06
C PRO A 56 6.96 5.54 1.03
N SER A 57 6.33 4.84 0.10
CA SER A 57 6.49 3.41 -0.12
C SER A 57 6.98 3.13 -1.54
N THR A 58 7.53 1.96 -1.76
CA THR A 58 7.89 1.49 -3.11
C THR A 58 7.21 0.15 -3.35
N LEU A 59 6.87 -0.14 -4.60
CA LEU A 59 6.37 -1.47 -4.94
C LEU A 59 7.51 -2.47 -4.72
N LYS A 60 7.30 -3.40 -3.78
CA LYS A 60 8.17 -4.56 -3.62
C LYS A 60 8.01 -5.41 -4.87
N GLN A 61 8.98 -5.37 -5.78
CA GLN A 61 9.00 -6.19 -7.00
C GLN A 61 8.85 -7.67 -6.61
N SER A 62 7.61 -8.14 -6.61
CA SER A 62 7.24 -9.54 -6.54
C SER A 62 6.56 -9.77 -7.87
N GLN A 63 7.21 -10.56 -8.72
CA GLN A 63 6.83 -10.87 -10.10
C GLN A 63 5.31 -10.98 -10.30
N ALA A 64 4.73 -9.95 -10.92
CA ALA A 64 3.49 -10.03 -11.67
C ALA A 64 3.68 -9.29 -13.01
N THR A 65 4.80 -9.61 -13.66
CA THR A 65 4.90 -9.59 -15.12
C THR A 65 5.16 -11.05 -15.49
N GLN A 66 4.08 -11.78 -15.72
CA GLN A 66 4.12 -12.93 -16.62
C GLN A 66 3.30 -12.49 -17.82
N GLU A 67 3.95 -11.87 -18.79
CA GLU A 67 3.95 -12.25 -20.21
C GLU A 67 4.77 -11.26 -21.06
#